data_AF-A0A9Y3RGG6-F1
#
_entry.id   AF-A0A9Y3RGG6-F1
#
_cell.length_a   1.000
_cell.length_b   1.000
_cell.length_c   1.000
_cell.angle_alpha   90.00
_cell.angle_beta   90.00
_cell.angle_gamma   90.00
#
_symmetry.space_group_name_H-M   'P 1'
#
loop_
_entity.id
_entity.type
_entity.pdbx_description
1 polymer ?
#
loop_
_entity_poly.entity_id
_entity_poly.type
_entity_poly.pdbx_seq_one_letter_code
_entity_poly.pdbx_strand_id
1 'polypeptide(L)'
;MTQLETSVACMMKVFDTYAGKEGKPDSLTKAEVKALLESELPGLLKGAQNQEDLDKLFKELDFNGDGEVDFNEFMVLVASITCVCHGRPCKK
;
A
#
# COMPACT_ATOMS: atom_id res chain seq x y z
N MET A 1 -16.06 10.14 -16.78
CA MET A 1 -15.42 10.18 -15.46
C MET A 1 -14.72 11.50 -15.28
N THR A 2 -14.81 12.08 -14.10
CA THR A 2 -14.04 13.25 -13.68
C THR A 2 -12.60 12.84 -13.36
N GLN A 3 -11.67 13.81 -13.29
CA GLN A 3 -10.25 13.51 -13.02
C GLN A 3 -10.05 12.78 -11.69
N LEU A 4 -10.84 13.13 -10.66
CA LEU A 4 -10.76 12.48 -9.36
C LEU A 4 -11.29 11.04 -9.42
N GLU A 5 -12.43 10.81 -10.09
CA GLU A 5 -12.97 9.46 -10.32
C GLU A 5 -11.96 8.57 -11.04
N THR A 6 -11.27 9.10 -12.07
CA THR A 6 -10.23 8.34 -12.79
C THR A 6 -9.04 8.03 -11.88
N SER A 7 -8.62 8.96 -11.02
CA SER A 7 -7.51 8.74 -10.10
C SER A 7 -7.82 7.65 -9.08
N VAL A 8 -9.02 7.69 -8.49
CA VAL A 8 -9.49 6.65 -7.55
C VAL A 8 -9.62 5.31 -8.24
N ALA A 9 -10.18 5.26 -9.46
CA ALA A 9 -10.28 4.02 -10.24
C ALA A 9 -8.90 3.42 -10.57
N CYS A 10 -7.89 4.26 -10.84
CA CYS A 10 -6.51 3.80 -11.01
C CYS A 10 -5.95 3.18 -9.73
N MET A 11 -6.21 3.78 -8.55
CA MET A 11 -5.76 3.22 -7.27
C MET A 11 -6.39 1.85 -6.98
N MET A 12 -7.70 1.71 -7.21
CA MET A 12 -8.40 0.43 -7.09
C MET A 12 -7.80 -0.63 -8.01
N LYS A 13 -7.59 -0.27 -9.29
CA LYS A 13 -7.02 -1.20 -10.27
C LYS A 13 -5.61 -1.64 -9.89
N VAL A 14 -4.79 -0.76 -9.32
CA VAL A 14 -3.46 -1.14 -8.81
C VAL A 14 -3.63 -2.19 -7.72
N PHE A 15 -4.45 -1.94 -6.69
CA PHE A 15 -4.71 -2.90 -5.63
C PHE A 15 -5.16 -4.27 -6.19
N ASP A 16 -6.17 -4.29 -7.04
CA ASP A 16 -6.72 -5.51 -7.66
C ASP A 16 -5.70 -6.25 -8.55
N THR A 17 -4.66 -5.58 -9.04
CA THR A 17 -3.61 -6.21 -9.86
C THR A 17 -2.64 -7.05 -9.01
N TYR A 18 -2.49 -6.71 -7.73
CA TYR A 18 -1.59 -7.41 -6.82
C TYR A 18 -2.34 -8.29 -5.81
N ALA A 19 -3.58 -7.95 -5.46
CA ALA A 19 -4.41 -8.68 -4.51
C ALA A 19 -4.90 -10.03 -5.08
N GLY A 20 -5.11 -10.99 -4.19
CA GLY A 20 -5.73 -12.27 -4.52
C GLY A 20 -4.89 -13.21 -5.40
N LYS A 21 -3.58 -12.99 -5.53
CA LYS A 21 -2.66 -13.99 -6.10
C LYS A 21 -2.40 -15.10 -5.08
N GLU A 22 -2.34 -14.74 -3.80
CA GLU A 22 -2.21 -15.63 -2.65
C GLU A 22 -3.12 -15.14 -1.52
N GLY A 23 -3.63 -16.04 -0.67
CA GLY A 23 -4.49 -15.64 0.47
C GLY A 23 -5.92 -15.27 0.08
N LYS A 24 -6.51 -14.24 0.72
CA LYS A 24 -7.87 -13.79 0.42
C LYS A 24 -7.91 -12.96 -0.88
N PRO A 25 -9.00 -13.05 -1.67
CA PRO A 25 -9.11 -12.36 -2.96
C PRO A 25 -9.20 -10.83 -2.84
N ASP A 26 -9.52 -10.31 -1.65
CA ASP A 26 -9.79 -8.90 -1.36
C ASP A 26 -8.72 -8.26 -0.46
N SER A 27 -7.56 -8.92 -0.30
CA SER A 27 -6.45 -8.46 0.50
C SER A 27 -5.11 -8.71 -0.18
N LEU A 28 -4.07 -8.07 0.36
CA LEU A 28 -2.69 -8.25 -0.02
C LEU A 28 -1.96 -8.97 1.12
N THR A 29 -1.43 -10.15 0.85
CA THR A 29 -0.43 -10.78 1.70
C THR A 29 0.85 -9.94 1.73
N LYS A 30 1.70 -10.20 2.72
CA LYS A 30 3.01 -9.56 2.85
C LYS A 30 3.89 -9.67 1.59
N ALA A 31 3.81 -10.78 0.87
CA ALA A 31 4.55 -10.98 -0.38
C ALA A 31 4.01 -10.08 -1.49
N GLU A 32 2.69 -9.95 -1.60
CA GLU A 32 2.03 -9.10 -2.58
C GLU A 32 2.23 -7.62 -2.29
N VAL A 33 2.19 -7.19 -1.01
CA VAL A 33 2.54 -5.83 -0.59
C VAL A 33 3.97 -5.51 -1.04
N LYS A 34 4.92 -6.42 -0.80
CA LYS A 34 6.31 -6.23 -1.26
C LYS A 34 6.38 -6.05 -2.78
N ALA A 35 5.72 -6.91 -3.55
CA ALA A 35 5.71 -6.84 -5.00
C ALA A 35 5.07 -5.53 -5.53
N LEU A 36 3.98 -5.08 -4.90
CA LEU A 36 3.32 -3.82 -5.20
C LEU A 36 4.27 -2.65 -4.98
N LEU A 37 4.92 -2.60 -3.81
CA LEU A 37 5.87 -1.53 -3.49
C LEU A 37 7.06 -1.52 -4.47
N GLU A 38 7.59 -2.69 -4.84
CA GLU A 38 8.73 -2.80 -5.76
C GLU A 38 8.40 -2.27 -7.16
N SER A 39 7.17 -2.49 -7.62
CA SER A 39 6.72 -2.12 -8.96
C SER A 39 6.19 -0.68 -9.04
N GLU A 40 5.33 -0.28 -8.10
CA GLU A 40 4.60 1.00 -8.16
C GLU A 40 5.32 2.12 -7.41
N LEU A 41 6.08 1.78 -6.35
CA LEU A 41 6.67 2.75 -5.41
C LEU A 41 8.17 2.51 -5.14
N PRO A 42 9.02 2.37 -6.18
CA PRO A 42 10.44 2.04 -6.01
C PRO A 42 11.22 3.11 -5.23
N GLY A 43 10.74 4.36 -5.22
CA GLY A 43 11.32 5.44 -4.42
C GLY A 43 11.10 5.28 -2.92
N LEU A 44 9.95 4.74 -2.51
CA LEU A 44 9.62 4.46 -1.11
C LEU A 44 10.44 3.27 -0.59
N LEU A 45 10.62 2.26 -1.43
CA LEU A 45 11.38 1.05 -1.11
C LEU A 45 12.87 1.29 -0.91
N LYS A 46 13.43 2.39 -1.43
CA LYS A 46 14.81 2.80 -1.08
C LYS A 46 14.99 3.03 0.42
N GLY A 47 13.92 3.34 1.16
CA GLY A 47 13.93 3.44 2.62
C GLY A 47 13.65 2.12 3.36
N ALA A 48 13.17 1.09 2.66
CA ALA A 48 12.78 -0.21 3.21
C ALA A 48 13.42 -1.37 2.43
N GLN A 49 14.74 -1.30 2.21
CA GLN A 49 15.47 -2.28 1.39
C GLN A 49 15.65 -3.63 2.10
N ASN A 50 15.56 -3.65 3.43
CA ASN A 50 15.77 -4.85 4.23
C ASN A 50 14.44 -5.45 4.66
N GLN A 51 14.44 -6.78 4.85
CA GLN A 51 13.26 -7.52 5.27
C GLN A 51 12.68 -6.98 6.59
N GLU A 52 13.51 -6.53 7.53
CA GLU A 52 13.04 -5.94 8.78
C GLU A 52 12.23 -4.64 8.59
N ASP A 53 12.57 -3.83 7.60
CA ASP A 53 11.86 -2.56 7.34
C ASP A 53 10.56 -2.80 6.61
N LEU A 54 10.51 -3.78 5.70
CA LEU A 54 9.27 -4.27 5.10
C LEU A 54 8.36 -4.89 6.16
N ASP A 55 8.91 -5.64 7.12
CA ASP A 55 8.15 -6.23 8.22
C ASP A 55 7.55 -5.18 9.14
N LYS A 56 8.29 -4.10 9.43
CA LYS A 56 7.78 -2.96 10.20
C LYS A 56 6.69 -2.23 9.42
N LEU A 57 6.92 -1.92 8.15
CA LEU A 57 5.93 -1.26 7.30
C LEU A 57 4.65 -2.10 7.22
N PHE A 58 4.78 -3.42 7.00
CA PHE A 58 3.64 -4.31 6.96
C PHE A 58 2.86 -4.28 8.28
N LYS A 59 3.55 -4.37 9.43
CA LYS A 59 2.92 -4.23 10.76
C LYS A 59 2.29 -2.88 11.01
N GLU A 60 2.79 -1.82 10.40
CA GLU A 60 2.19 -0.49 10.49
C GLU A 60 0.94 -0.35 9.62
N LEU A 61 0.74 -1.22 8.63
CA LEU A 61 -0.42 -1.22 7.74
C LEU A 61 -1.51 -2.21 8.17
N ASP A 62 -1.11 -3.38 8.66
CA ASP A 62 -1.99 -4.42 9.21
C ASP A 62 -2.54 -3.97 10.58
N PHE A 63 -3.53 -3.07 10.55
CA PHE A 63 -4.14 -2.49 11.74
C PHE A 63 -5.05 -3.48 12.46
N ASN A 64 -5.67 -4.39 11.70
CA ASN A 64 -6.59 -5.39 12.23
C ASN A 64 -5.85 -6.64 12.77
N GLY A 65 -4.58 -6.83 12.41
CA GLY A 65 -3.71 -7.92 12.87
C GLY A 65 -4.02 -9.28 12.24
N ASP A 66 -4.66 -9.31 11.07
CA ASP A 66 -5.05 -10.54 10.37
C ASP A 66 -3.95 -11.11 9.48
N GLY A 67 -2.81 -10.42 9.38
CA GLY A 67 -1.65 -10.84 8.61
C GLY A 67 -1.78 -10.58 7.11
N GLU A 68 -2.78 -9.82 6.69
CA GLU A 68 -3.00 -9.33 5.33
C GLU A 68 -3.27 -7.81 5.36
N VAL A 69 -3.26 -7.18 4.20
CA VAL A 69 -3.55 -5.73 4.06
C VAL A 69 -4.78 -5.58 3.20
N ASP A 70 -5.88 -5.12 3.79
CA ASP A 70 -7.12 -4.85 3.06
C ASP A 70 -7.07 -3.53 2.28
N PHE A 71 -8.11 -3.24 1.50
CA PHE A 71 -8.15 -2.03 0.69
C PHE A 71 -8.14 -0.73 1.53
N ASN A 72 -8.75 -0.73 2.72
CA ASN A 72 -8.72 0.45 3.59
C ASN A 72 -7.32 0.71 4.13
N GLU A 73 -6.64 -0.36 4.57
CA GLU A 73 -5.26 -0.32 5.05
C GLU A 73 -4.30 0.14 3.95
N PHE A 74 -4.49 -0.35 2.72
CA PHE A 74 -3.79 0.15 1.53
C PHE A 74 -4.03 1.65 1.28
N MET A 75 -5.27 2.13 1.42
CA MET A 75 -5.56 3.57 1.22
C MET A 75 -4.90 4.46 2.28
N VAL A 76 -4.69 3.96 3.50
CA VAL A 76 -3.93 4.68 4.54
C VAL A 76 -2.46 4.82 4.14
N LEU A 77 -1.85 3.80 3.53
CA LEU A 77 -0.50 3.91 2.94
C LEU A 77 -0.46 4.99 1.86
N VAL A 78 -1.39 4.94 0.89
CA VAL A 78 -1.46 5.90 -0.22
C VAL A 78 -1.65 7.33 0.30
N ALA A 79 -2.51 7.52 1.30
CA ALA A 79 -2.71 8.81 1.94
C ALA A 79 -1.43 9.31 2.62
N SER A 80 -0.72 8.44 3.34
CA SER A 80 0.54 8.77 4.02
C SER A 80 1.62 9.20 3.02
N ILE A 81 1.79 8.44 1.93
CA ILE A 81 2.73 8.78 0.85
C ILE A 81 2.34 10.10 0.20
N THR A 82 1.06 10.30 -0.09
CA THR A 82 0.55 11.54 -0.70
C THR A 82 0.87 12.75 0.17
N CYS A 83 0.66 12.64 1.48
CA CYS A 83 1.03 13.66 2.46
C CYS A 83 2.54 13.97 2.43
N VAL A 84 3.39 12.95 2.48
CA VAL A 84 4.85 13.10 2.40
C VAL A 84 5.28 13.78 1.10
N CYS A 85 4.80 13.30 -0.06
CA CYS A 85 5.12 13.85 -1.37
C CYS A 85 4.63 15.29 -1.57
N HIS A 86 3.48 15.64 -0.98
CA HIS A 86 2.94 16.99 -1.02
C HIS A 86 3.62 17.93 0.01
N GLY A 87 4.52 17.42 0.87
CA GLY A 87 5.17 18.21 1.93
C GLY A 87 4.23 18.60 3.07
N ARG A 88 3.12 17.88 3.26
CA ARG A 88 2.24 18.00 4.42
C ARG A 88 2.49 16.81 5.34
N PRO A 89 3.24 16.93 6.45
CA PRO A 89 3.38 15.81 7.36
C PRO A 89 2.00 15.41 7.90
N CYS A 90 1.66 14.12 7.84
CA CYS A 90 0.49 13.58 8.53
C CYS A 90 0.60 13.97 10.01
N LYS A 91 -0.35 14.77 10.49
CA LYS A 91 -0.45 15.06 11.92
C LYS A 91 -0.87 13.76 12.61
N LYS A 92 0.01 13.26 13.49
CA LYS A 92 -0.32 12.23 14.47
C LYS A 92 -1.46 12.69 15.36
#